data_AF-A0AAJ2F801-F1
#
_entry.id   AF-A0AAJ2F801-F1
#
_cell.length_a   1.000
_cell.length_b   1.000
_cell.length_c   1.000
_cell.angle_alpha   90.00
_cell.angle_beta   90.00
_cell.angle_gamma   90.00
#
_symmetry.space_group_name_H-M   'P 1'
#
loop_
_entity.id
_entity.type
_entity.pdbx_description
1 polymer ?
#
loop_
_entity_poly.entity_id
_entity_poly.type
_entity_poly.pdbx_seq_one_letter_code
_entity_poly.pdbx_strand_id
1 'polypeptide(L)'
;MGKYIKKPNVIEAIIEATTFEEFIAYGKENCERLVNGMPWYFKYHGRNVTHETDERYIIDKKAGGFMTFTPDNVIVHTEDNISIWKKDDFLGKHDEVI
;
A
#
# COMPACT_ATOMS: atom_id res chain seq x y z
N MET A 1 12.90 35.96 -24.87
CA MET A 1 12.23 34.66 -25.06
C MET A 1 12.27 33.89 -23.74
N GLY A 2 11.12 33.46 -23.21
CA GLY A 2 11.08 32.53 -22.08
C GLY A 2 11.24 31.09 -22.56
N LYS A 3 12.22 30.36 -22.03
CA LYS A 3 12.30 28.90 -22.17
C LYS A 3 11.43 28.28 -21.08
N TYR A 4 10.36 27.60 -21.48
CA TYR A 4 9.59 26.74 -20.59
C TYR A 4 10.16 25.33 -20.71
N ILE A 5 10.68 24.78 -19.60
CA ILE A 5 11.06 23.37 -19.51
C ILE A 5 9.87 22.65 -18.87
N LYS A 6 9.25 21.72 -19.60
CA LYS A 6 8.28 20.78 -19.03
C LYS A 6 9.00 20.02 -17.92
N LYS A 7 8.48 20.05 -16.69
CA LYS A 7 8.98 19.17 -15.63
C LYS A 7 8.94 17.74 -16.18
N PRO A 8 9.99 16.92 -16.05
CA PRO A 8 9.85 15.51 -16.33
C PRO A 8 8.75 15.00 -15.41
N ASN A 9 7.57 14.72 -15.97
CA ASN A 9 6.45 14.07 -15.28
C ASN A 9 6.73 12.56 -15.14
N VAL A 10 7.99 12.20 -14.99
CA VAL A 10 8.47 10.82 -15.08
C VAL A 10 9.56 10.68 -14.02
N ILE A 11 9.11 10.30 -12.83
CA ILE A 11 9.85 9.45 -11.91
C ILE A 11 8.91 8.25 -11.88
N GLU A 12 9.05 7.16 -12.64
CA GLU A 12 10.22 6.28 -12.85
C GLU A 12 10.96 5.89 -11.55
N ALA A 13 10.40 6.22 -10.38
CA ALA A 13 10.53 5.33 -9.25
C ALA A 13 9.59 4.19 -9.57
N ILE A 14 10.08 2.96 -9.57
CA ILE A 14 9.23 1.78 -9.68
C ILE A 14 8.22 1.90 -8.52
N ILE A 15 7.00 2.29 -8.84
CA ILE A 15 5.91 2.28 -7.89
C ILE A 15 5.40 0.85 -7.91
N GLU A 16 6.00 0.01 -7.08
CA GLU A 16 5.37 -1.27 -6.76
C GLU A 16 4.12 -0.94 -5.95
N ALA A 17 2.99 -1.48 -6.41
CA ALA A 17 1.72 -1.34 -5.73
C ALA A 17 1.29 -2.73 -5.25
N THR A 18 1.13 -2.89 -3.95
CA THR A 18 0.65 -4.15 -3.37
C THR A 18 -0.87 -4.13 -3.28
N THR A 19 -1.48 -5.13 -3.89
CA THR A 19 -2.92 -5.39 -3.81
C THR A 19 -3.32 -5.88 -2.41
N PHE A 20 -4.63 -5.93 -2.15
CA PHE A 20 -5.12 -6.45 -0.88
C PHE A 20 -4.78 -7.93 -0.72
N GLU A 21 -4.91 -8.69 -1.80
CA GLU A 21 -4.67 -10.14 -1.85
C GLU A 21 -3.19 -10.46 -1.53
N GLU A 22 -2.26 -9.74 -2.15
CA GLU A 22 -0.82 -9.89 -1.88
C GLU A 22 -0.45 -9.47 -0.46
N PHE A 23 -1.06 -8.39 0.05
CA PHE A 23 -0.87 -7.96 1.43
C PHE A 23 -1.34 -9.01 2.44
N ILE A 24 -2.48 -9.65 2.18
CA ILE A 24 -2.98 -10.75 3.02
C ILE A 24 -2.09 -11.98 2.93
N ALA A 25 -1.61 -12.32 1.73
CA ALA A 25 -0.67 -13.43 1.55
C ALA A 25 0.61 -13.22 2.36
N TYR A 26 1.22 -12.04 2.24
CA TYR A 26 2.36 -11.65 3.08
C TYR A 26 2.03 -11.73 4.57
N GLY A 27 0.88 -11.18 4.98
CA GLY A 27 0.46 -11.20 6.38
C GLY A 27 0.30 -12.61 6.92
N LYS A 28 -0.23 -13.56 6.14
CA LYS A 28 -0.37 -14.96 6.53
C LYS A 28 0.98 -15.64 6.78
N GLU A 29 2.00 -15.30 6.01
CA GLU A 29 3.35 -15.85 6.16
C GLU A 29 4.11 -15.23 7.35
N ASN A 30 3.74 -14.00 7.75
CA ASN A 30 4.48 -13.19 8.73
C ASN A 30 3.69 -12.90 10.01
N CYS A 31 2.56 -13.58 10.23
CA CYS A 31 1.72 -13.43 11.41
C CYS A 31 1.71 -14.71 12.26
N GLU A 32 1.73 -14.56 13.57
CA GLU A 32 1.63 -15.68 14.51
C GLU A 32 0.21 -16.23 14.64
N ARG A 33 -0.80 -15.41 14.32
CA ARG A 33 -2.21 -15.73 14.58
C ARG A 33 -3.11 -15.37 13.41
N LEU A 34 -3.81 -16.38 12.91
CA LEU A 34 -4.91 -16.19 11.97
C LEU A 34 -6.26 -16.20 12.72
N VAL A 35 -7.14 -15.29 12.36
CA VAL A 35 -8.54 -15.23 12.80
C VAL A 35 -9.40 -15.25 11.55
N ASN A 36 -10.30 -16.24 11.42
CA ASN A 36 -11.08 -16.48 10.18
C ASN A 36 -10.22 -16.62 8.92
N GLY A 37 -9.00 -17.13 9.06
CA GLY A 37 -8.05 -17.22 7.94
C GLY A 37 -7.43 -15.88 7.54
N MET A 38 -7.66 -14.80 8.29
CA MET A 38 -7.05 -13.49 8.09
C MET A 38 -5.94 -13.23 9.13
N PRO A 39 -4.80 -12.63 8.75
CA PRO A 39 -3.73 -12.34 9.69
C PRO A 39 -4.18 -11.27 10.70
N TRP A 40 -4.06 -11.56 12.00
CA TRP A 40 -4.59 -10.71 13.07
C TRP A 40 -3.71 -9.49 13.34
N TYR A 41 -2.40 -9.69 13.42
CA TYR A 41 -1.42 -8.65 13.72
C TYR A 41 -0.05 -9.02 13.17
N PHE A 42 0.58 -8.12 12.40
CA PHE A 42 1.90 -8.35 11.82
C PHE A 42 2.63 -7.05 11.52
N LYS A 43 3.88 -7.18 11.07
CA LYS A 43 4.70 -6.05 10.61
C LYS A 43 4.73 -6.02 9.09
N TYR A 44 4.45 -4.87 8.48
CA TYR A 44 4.54 -4.67 7.03
C TYR A 44 5.41 -3.46 6.71
N HIS A 45 6.54 -3.68 6.03
CA HIS A 45 7.55 -2.62 5.77
C HIS A 45 7.86 -1.79 7.03
N GLY A 46 8.09 -2.48 8.16
CA GLY A 46 8.40 -1.87 9.46
C GLY A 46 7.21 -1.24 10.21
N ARG A 47 6.01 -1.20 9.62
CA ARG A 47 4.80 -0.64 10.24
C ARG A 47 4.00 -1.71 10.95
N ASN A 48 3.34 -1.33 12.05
CA ASN A 48 2.36 -2.21 12.68
C ASN A 48 1.11 -2.29 11.81
N VAL A 49 0.54 -3.50 11.73
CA VAL A 49 -0.72 -3.77 11.07
C VAL A 49 -1.63 -4.48 12.05
N THR A 50 -2.85 -3.98 12.25
CA THR A 50 -3.91 -4.65 13.02
C THR A 50 -5.12 -4.95 12.14
N HIS A 51 -5.69 -6.14 12.32
CA HIS A 51 -6.96 -6.56 11.75
C HIS A 51 -8.12 -5.94 12.54
N GLU A 52 -9.03 -5.26 11.84
CA GLU A 52 -10.29 -4.75 12.42
C GLU A 52 -11.48 -5.60 11.95
N THR A 53 -11.51 -5.90 10.65
CA THR A 53 -12.46 -6.82 10.02
C THR A 53 -11.77 -7.56 8.88
N ASP A 54 -12.39 -8.61 8.35
CA ASP A 54 -11.81 -9.43 7.26
C ASP A 54 -11.49 -8.63 5.98
N GLU A 55 -12.04 -7.42 5.86
CA GLU A 55 -11.82 -6.49 4.74
C GLU A 55 -11.23 -5.15 5.19
N ARG A 56 -10.72 -5.04 6.42
CA ARG A 56 -10.19 -3.79 6.96
C ARG A 56 -8.99 -4.00 7.86
N TYR A 57 -7.93 -3.31 7.51
CA TYR A 57 -6.70 -3.22 8.29
C TYR A 57 -6.37 -1.79 8.66
N ILE A 58 -5.75 -1.62 9.83
CA ILE A 58 -5.18 -0.37 10.29
C ILE A 58 -3.66 -0.50 10.28
N ILE A 59 -3.00 0.47 9.65
CA ILE A 59 -1.54 0.48 9.50
C ILE A 59 -1.00 1.78 10.10
N ASP A 60 0.07 1.68 10.88
CA ASP A 60 0.73 2.86 11.45
C ASP A 60 1.48 3.66 10.37
N LYS A 61 1.42 4.99 10.48
CA LYS A 61 2.24 5.88 9.66
C LYS A 61 3.60 6.10 10.31
N LYS A 62 4.66 6.20 9.48
CA LYS A 62 6.03 6.54 9.94
C LYS A 62 6.06 7.86 10.72
N ALA A 63 5.26 8.85 10.31
CA ALA A 63 5.18 10.17 10.95
C ALA A 63 4.15 10.26 12.10
N GLY A 64 3.58 9.12 12.53
CA GLY A 64 2.51 9.07 13.53
C GLY A 64 1.10 9.10 12.93
N GLY A 65 0.16 8.52 13.67
CA GLY A 65 -1.22 8.29 13.24
C GLY A 65 -1.38 7.01 12.42
N PHE A 66 -2.57 6.83 11.85
CA PHE A 66 -2.99 5.58 11.23
C PHE A 66 -3.52 5.78 9.81
N MET A 67 -3.45 4.74 9.00
CA MET A 67 -4.09 4.64 7.68
C MET A 67 -4.96 3.39 7.62
N THR A 68 -6.07 3.46 6.90
CA THR A 68 -6.98 2.32 6.70
C THR A 68 -6.73 1.70 5.34
N PHE A 69 -6.59 0.38 5.32
CA PHE A 69 -6.41 -0.41 4.10
C PHE A 69 -7.57 -1.38 3.91
N THR A 70 -8.19 -1.37 2.74
CA THR A 70 -9.33 -2.23 2.36
C THR A 70 -9.12 -2.82 0.96
N PRO A 71 -9.97 -3.77 0.52
CA PRO A 71 -9.93 -4.33 -0.83
C PRO A 71 -10.05 -3.30 -1.97
N ASP A 72 -10.57 -2.10 -1.72
CA ASP A 72 -10.66 -1.03 -2.73
C ASP A 72 -9.35 -0.26 -2.91
N ASN A 73 -8.32 -0.63 -2.17
CA ASN A 73 -7.07 0.09 -2.09
C ASN A 73 -5.89 -0.69 -2.65
N VAL A 74 -4.82 0.06 -2.93
CA VAL A 74 -3.46 -0.47 -3.11
C VAL A 74 -2.50 0.25 -2.18
N ILE A 75 -1.47 -0.46 -1.74
CA ILE A 75 -0.34 0.12 -1.02
C ILE A 75 0.74 0.46 -2.03
N VAL A 76 1.00 1.75 -2.21
CA VAL A 76 2.06 2.27 -3.07
C VAL A 76 3.34 2.43 -2.26
N HIS A 77 4.41 1.77 -2.71
CA HIS A 77 5.73 1.85 -2.09
C HIS A 77 6.58 2.97 -2.68
N THR A 78 7.30 3.67 -1.81
CA THR A 78 8.43 4.53 -2.17
C THR A 78 9.64 4.10 -1.34
N GLU A 79 10.84 4.60 -1.68
CA GLU A 79 12.10 4.19 -1.00
C GLU A 79 12.01 4.23 0.54
N ASP A 80 11.32 5.24 1.09
CA ASP A 80 11.27 5.47 2.53
C ASP A 80 9.88 5.35 3.16
N ASN A 81 8.83 5.17 2.35
CA ASN A 81 7.46 5.24 2.84
C ASN A 81 6.46 4.35 2.07
N ILE A 82 5.25 4.24 2.62
CA ILE A 82 4.10 3.69 1.90
C ILE A 82 2.96 4.69 1.97
N SER A 83 2.10 4.64 0.97
CA SER A 83 0.85 5.38 0.90
C SER A 83 -0.28 4.49 0.44
N ILE A 84 -1.51 4.82 0.80
CA ILE A 84 -2.71 4.08 0.40
C ILE A 84 -3.47 4.90 -0.63
N TRP A 85 -3.76 4.27 -1.76
CA TRP A 85 -4.51 4.86 -2.87
C TRP A 85 -5.77 4.05 -3.12
N LYS A 86 -6.81 4.68 -3.68
CA LYS A 86 -7.93 3.93 -4.27
C LYS A 86 -7.42 3.26 -5.56
N LYS A 87 -7.82 2.00 -5.78
CA LYS A 87 -7.46 1.21 -6.97
C LYS A 87 -7.73 1.99 -8.25
N ASP A 88 -8.94 2.52 -8.39
CA ASP A 88 -9.36 3.26 -9.60
C ASP A 88 -8.52 4.52 -9.85
N ASP A 89 -8.17 5.26 -8.79
CA ASP A 89 -7.33 6.46 -8.90
C ASP A 89 -5.89 6.13 -9.29
N PHE A 90 -5.40 4.97 -8.86
CA PHE A 90 -4.06 4.47 -9.19
C PHE A 90 -4.00 3.99 -10.64
N LEU A 91 -4.93 3.12 -11.05
CA LEU A 91 -5.01 2.59 -12.42
C LEU A 91 -5.31 3.69 -13.45
N GLY A 92 -6.08 4.72 -13.09
CA GLY A 92 -6.33 5.86 -13.97
C GLY A 92 -5.10 6.76 -14.24
N LYS A 93 -4.00 6.57 -13.50
CA LYS A 93 -2.78 7.39 -13.58
C LYS A 93 -1.53 6.59 -13.94
N HIS A 94 -1.61 5.27 -13.91
CA HIS A 94 -0.49 4.35 -14.07
C HIS A 94 -0.93 3.16 -14.91
N ASP A 95 -0.14 2.80 -15.92
CA ASP A 95 -0.41 1.63 -16.75
C ASP A 95 -0.09 0.34 -15.98
N GLU A 96 -0.92 -0.69 -16.11
CA GLU A 96 -0.57 -2.05 -15.67
C GLU A 96 0.59 -2.57 -16.53
N VAL A 97 1.68 -2.97 -15.89
CA VAL A 97 2.76 -3.71 -16.56
C VAL A 97 2.42 -5.19 -16.43
N ILE A 98 1.88 -5.78 -17.50
CA ILE A 98 1.53 -7.20 -17.62
C ILE A 98 2.79 -8.02 -17.98
#